data_AF-A0A2A6XEW9-F1
#
_entry.id   AF-A0A2A6XEW9-F1
#
_cell.length_a   1.000
_cell.length_b   1.000
_cell.length_c   1.000
_cell.angle_alpha   90.00
_cell.angle_beta   90.00
_cell.angle_gamma   90.00
#
_symmetry.space_group_name_H-M   'P 1'
#
loop_
_entity.id
_entity.type
_entity.pdbx_description
1 polymer ?
#
loop_
_entity_poly.entity_id
_entity_poly.type
_entity_poly.pdbx_seq_one_letter_code
_entity_poly.pdbx_strand_id
1 'polypeptide(L)'
;TKEVVLDIAQNNLKYLYEILQNLENNNMADLGINIKITYKDISVNLDLKESLLVINALATKKIALRGSAYSMIGKRIEKPLMLELCKRCCISESHIDATNFKKDKKLEYDREVDFKLYNKDRSKVYRVEVKLMSKGNPESADAVIARDTDIFIAYTLSEQNKQQLENLSIVYLELKNNSNILLDFKKLCKRLDIPLINHV
;
A
#
# COMPACT_ATOMS: atom_id res chain seq x y z
N THR A 1 -29.55 4.56 -7.46
CA THR A 1 -28.07 4.33 -7.35
C THR A 1 -27.45 4.75 -6.00
N LYS A 2 -28.14 5.47 -5.11
CA LYS A 2 -27.72 5.65 -3.70
C LYS A 2 -28.59 4.82 -2.75
N GLU A 3 -29.89 4.80 -2.99
CA GLU A 3 -30.87 4.00 -2.24
C GLU A 3 -30.57 2.50 -2.30
N VAL A 4 -30.26 1.98 -3.49
CA VAL A 4 -29.85 0.57 -3.68
C VAL A 4 -28.63 0.21 -2.82
N VAL A 5 -27.66 1.12 -2.69
CA VAL A 5 -26.44 0.88 -1.88
C VAL A 5 -26.78 0.90 -0.39
N LEU A 6 -27.66 1.81 0.05
CA LEU A 6 -28.12 1.89 1.44
C LEU A 6 -28.93 0.64 1.82
N ASP A 7 -29.79 0.18 0.92
CA ASP A 7 -30.63 -1.00 1.14
C ASP A 7 -29.78 -2.28 1.24
N ILE A 8 -28.78 -2.44 0.35
CA ILE A 8 -27.80 -3.54 0.44
C ILE A 8 -27.00 -3.45 1.76
N ALA A 9 -26.58 -2.26 2.17
CA ALA A 9 -25.86 -2.08 3.43
C ALA A 9 -26.71 -2.45 4.64
N GLN A 10 -27.99 -2.07 4.65
CA GLN A 10 -28.94 -2.44 5.71
C GLN A 10 -29.20 -3.95 5.74
N ASN A 11 -29.38 -4.59 4.58
CA ASN A 11 -29.59 -6.04 4.48
C ASN A 11 -28.36 -6.82 4.97
N ASN A 12 -27.15 -6.40 4.61
CA ASN A 12 -25.92 -7.02 5.10
C ASN A 12 -25.75 -6.84 6.62
N LEU A 13 -26.15 -5.69 7.16
CA LEU A 13 -26.08 -5.40 8.59
C LEU A 13 -27.09 -6.25 9.37
N LYS A 14 -28.30 -6.45 8.83
CA LYS A 14 -29.30 -7.37 9.37
C LYS A 14 -28.83 -8.82 9.34
N TYR A 15 -28.24 -9.26 8.23
CA TYR A 15 -27.68 -10.61 8.10
C TYR A 15 -26.55 -10.87 9.12
N LEU A 16 -25.67 -9.88 9.33
CA LEU A 16 -24.64 -9.97 10.38
C LEU A 16 -25.27 -10.12 11.77
N TYR A 17 -26.33 -9.35 12.08
CA TYR A 17 -27.05 -9.50 13.35
C TYR A 17 -27.64 -10.89 13.52
N GLU A 18 -28.22 -11.46 12.47
CA GLU A 18 -28.77 -12.82 12.49
C GLU A 18 -27.69 -13.88 12.72
N ILE A 19 -26.52 -13.76 12.08
CA ILE A 19 -25.36 -14.63 12.34
C ILE A 19 -24.93 -14.53 13.82
N LEU A 20 -24.79 -13.31 14.34
CA LEU A 20 -24.36 -13.09 15.73
C LEU A 20 -25.37 -13.65 16.73
N GLN A 21 -26.66 -13.50 16.46
CA GLN A 21 -27.73 -14.03 17.30
C GLN A 21 -27.80 -15.57 17.24
N ASN A 22 -27.53 -16.16 16.08
CA ASN A 22 -27.37 -17.61 15.95
C ASN A 22 -26.13 -18.12 16.72
N LEU A 23 -25.04 -17.35 16.78
CA LEU A 23 -23.87 -17.70 17.59
C LEU A 23 -24.17 -17.68 19.10
N GLU A 24 -25.02 -16.75 19.55
CA GLU A 24 -25.51 -16.66 20.93
C GLU A 24 -26.43 -17.85 21.28
N ASN A 25 -27.32 -18.25 20.35
CA ASN A 25 -28.29 -19.33 20.56
C ASN A 25 -27.68 -20.75 20.47
N ASN A 26 -26.54 -20.95 19.81
CA ASN A 26 -25.94 -22.27 19.57
C ASN A 26 -25.08 -22.81 20.73
N ASN A 27 -25.44 -22.52 21.98
CA ASN A 27 -24.77 -23.06 23.18
C ASN A 27 -23.23 -23.01 23.11
N MET A 28 -22.67 -21.85 22.74
CA MET A 28 -21.25 -21.55 22.98
C MET A 28 -21.04 -21.32 24.49
N ALA A 29 -21.17 -22.38 25.29
CA ALA A 29 -20.96 -22.34 26.74
C ALA A 29 -19.53 -21.93 27.13
N ASP A 30 -18.60 -21.93 26.18
CA ASP A 30 -17.16 -21.69 26.43
C ASP A 30 -16.68 -20.27 26.06
N LEU A 31 -17.46 -19.44 25.36
CA LEU A 31 -16.98 -18.12 24.90
C LEU A 31 -17.78 -16.97 25.55
N GLY A 32 -17.31 -16.51 26.70
CA GLY A 32 -17.77 -15.27 27.34
C GLY A 32 -16.89 -14.08 26.96
N ILE A 33 -17.42 -13.15 26.17
CA ILE A 33 -16.76 -11.86 25.88
C ILE A 33 -17.59 -10.76 26.52
N ASN A 34 -16.96 -9.96 27.40
CA ASN A 34 -17.57 -8.79 28.00
C ASN A 34 -16.72 -7.55 27.70
N ILE A 35 -17.31 -6.54 27.09
CA ILE A 35 -16.67 -5.24 26.86
C ILE A 35 -17.31 -4.22 27.78
N LYS A 36 -16.48 -3.61 28.62
CA LYS A 36 -16.83 -2.44 29.43
C LYS A 36 -16.24 -1.20 28.80
N ILE A 37 -17.09 -0.25 28.41
CA ILE A 37 -16.66 1.06 27.89
C ILE A 37 -16.88 2.09 28.98
N THR A 38 -15.82 2.79 29.35
CA THR A 38 -15.88 3.89 30.33
C THR A 38 -15.43 5.17 29.67
N TYR A 39 -16.23 6.23 29.80
CA TYR A 39 -15.87 7.57 29.39
C TYR A 39 -16.30 8.57 30.46
N LYS A 40 -15.32 9.24 31.08
CA LYS A 40 -15.51 10.01 32.32
C LYS A 40 -16.17 9.12 33.39
N ASP A 41 -17.26 9.58 33.99
CA ASP A 41 -17.97 8.88 35.06
C ASP A 41 -19.06 7.92 34.54
N ILE A 42 -19.22 7.78 33.22
CA ILE A 42 -20.20 6.88 32.61
C ILE A 42 -19.52 5.58 32.22
N SER A 43 -20.07 4.47 32.67
CA SER A 43 -19.60 3.14 32.32
C SER A 43 -20.76 2.26 31.85
N VAL A 44 -20.57 1.61 30.71
CA VAL A 44 -21.56 0.70 30.11
C VAL A 44 -20.90 -0.65 29.91
N ASN A 45 -21.55 -1.70 30.42
CA ASN A 45 -21.20 -3.09 30.12
C ASN A 45 -22.07 -3.57 28.97
N LEU A 46 -21.43 -4.10 27.94
CA LEU A 46 -22.10 -4.64 26.78
C LEU A 46 -22.39 -6.12 26.96
N ASP A 47 -23.53 -6.57 26.41
CA ASP A 47 -23.79 -8.00 26.27
C ASP A 47 -22.91 -8.64 25.18
N LEU A 48 -23.02 -9.95 24.98
CA LEU A 48 -22.18 -10.68 24.03
C LEU A 48 -22.39 -10.17 22.59
N LYS A 49 -23.64 -9.94 22.19
CA LYS A 49 -24.01 -9.47 20.84
C LYS A 49 -23.47 -8.07 20.58
N GLU A 50 -23.67 -7.16 21.52
CA GLU A 50 -23.16 -5.79 21.48
C GLU A 50 -21.62 -5.77 21.47
N SER A 51 -20.99 -6.63 22.27
CA SER A 51 -19.53 -6.78 22.30
C SER A 51 -18.97 -7.22 20.96
N LEU A 52 -19.58 -8.24 20.32
CA LEU A 52 -19.18 -8.72 19.00
C LEU A 52 -19.36 -7.66 17.91
N LEU A 53 -20.46 -6.89 17.97
CA LEU A 53 -20.71 -5.79 17.04
C LEU A 53 -19.63 -4.70 17.17
N VAL A 54 -19.28 -4.32 18.40
CA VAL A 54 -18.22 -3.34 18.68
C VAL A 54 -16.87 -3.85 18.19
N ILE A 55 -16.53 -5.12 18.41
CA ILE A 55 -15.29 -5.72 17.90
C ILE A 55 -15.23 -5.62 16.37
N ASN A 56 -16.30 -5.98 15.67
CA ASN A 56 -16.35 -5.91 14.21
C ASN A 56 -16.20 -4.47 13.70
N ALA A 57 -16.89 -3.52 14.35
CA ALA A 57 -16.78 -2.09 14.02
C ALA A 57 -15.35 -1.56 14.26
N LEU A 58 -14.72 -1.93 15.37
CA LEU A 58 -13.33 -1.58 15.69
C LEU A 58 -12.34 -2.22 14.72
N ALA A 59 -12.53 -3.49 14.36
CA ALA A 59 -11.70 -4.19 13.38
C ALA A 59 -11.77 -3.52 12.01
N THR A 60 -12.98 -3.16 11.55
CA THR A 60 -13.20 -2.45 10.29
C THR A 60 -12.55 -1.06 10.32
N LYS A 61 -12.77 -0.29 11.40
CA LYS A 61 -12.11 1.02 11.58
C LYS A 61 -10.59 0.91 11.63
N LYS A 62 -10.05 -0.12 12.27
CA LYS A 62 -8.62 -0.40 12.33
C LYS A 62 -8.04 -0.67 10.93
N ILE A 63 -8.76 -1.40 10.08
CA ILE A 63 -8.35 -1.64 8.68
C ILE A 63 -8.37 -0.33 7.89
N ALA A 64 -9.43 0.46 7.99
CA ALA A 64 -9.53 1.75 7.31
C ALA A 64 -8.44 2.75 7.75
N LEU A 65 -8.20 2.85 9.07
CA LEU A 65 -7.12 3.67 9.63
C LEU A 65 -5.74 3.19 9.19
N ARG A 66 -5.52 1.89 9.09
CA ARG A 66 -4.28 1.35 8.52
C ARG A 66 -4.15 1.78 7.06
N GLY A 67 -5.16 1.55 6.22
CA GLY A 67 -5.12 1.94 4.81
C GLY A 67 -4.79 3.43 4.61
N SER A 68 -5.47 4.31 5.34
CA SER A 68 -5.24 5.77 5.25
C SER A 68 -3.89 6.19 5.85
N ALA A 69 -3.49 5.66 7.01
CA ALA A 69 -2.22 6.01 7.65
C ALA A 69 -1.02 5.49 6.86
N TYR A 70 -1.05 4.25 6.33
CA TYR A 70 0.03 3.71 5.50
C TYR A 70 0.17 4.48 4.19
N SER A 71 -0.93 4.96 3.59
CA SER A 71 -0.85 5.84 2.43
C SER A 71 -0.21 7.19 2.77
N MET A 72 -0.55 7.77 3.93
CA MET A 72 0.00 9.06 4.36
C MET A 72 1.49 8.97 4.71
N ILE A 73 1.89 7.89 5.40
CA ILE A 73 3.28 7.59 5.73
C ILE A 73 4.06 7.26 4.46
N GLY A 74 3.48 6.46 3.57
CA GLY A 74 4.00 6.15 2.23
C GLY A 74 4.38 7.42 1.49
N LYS A 75 3.42 8.31 1.26
CA LYS A 75 3.65 9.58 0.54
C LYS A 75 4.74 10.47 1.14
N ARG A 76 5.00 10.36 2.44
CA ARG A 76 6.10 11.10 3.10
C ARG A 76 7.48 10.44 2.92
N ILE A 77 7.54 9.15 2.63
CA ILE A 77 8.78 8.36 2.57
C ILE A 77 9.18 8.02 1.14
N GLU A 78 8.24 7.86 0.21
CA GLU A 78 8.47 7.45 -1.19
C GLU A 78 9.60 8.27 -1.85
N LYS A 79 9.49 9.60 -1.85
CA LYS A 79 10.49 10.50 -2.46
C LYS A 79 11.80 10.57 -1.67
N PRO A 80 11.84 10.78 -0.34
CA PRO A 80 13.09 10.75 0.42
C PRO A 80 13.87 9.44 0.27
N LEU A 81 13.17 8.30 0.24
CA LEU A 81 13.80 6.99 0.01
C LEU A 81 14.48 6.93 -1.35
N MET A 82 13.79 7.34 -2.42
CA MET A 82 14.36 7.34 -3.76
C MET A 82 15.56 8.26 -3.88
N LEU A 83 15.49 9.47 -3.32
CA LEU A 83 16.62 10.40 -3.31
C LEU A 83 17.84 9.82 -2.59
N GLU A 84 17.63 9.16 -1.44
CA GLU A 84 18.73 8.53 -0.70
C GLU A 84 19.32 7.34 -1.46
N LEU A 85 18.50 6.49 -2.09
CA LEU A 85 18.98 5.40 -2.95
C LEU A 85 19.82 5.93 -4.12
N CYS A 86 19.33 6.96 -4.81
CA CYS A 86 20.02 7.61 -5.91
C CYS A 86 21.36 8.21 -5.47
N LYS A 87 21.36 8.94 -4.34
CA LYS A 87 22.55 9.55 -3.76
C LYS A 87 23.60 8.50 -3.39
N ARG A 88 23.20 7.44 -2.68
CA ARG A 88 24.10 6.33 -2.28
C ARG A 88 24.65 5.56 -3.47
N CYS A 89 23.92 5.55 -4.58
CA CYS A 89 24.35 4.93 -5.83
C CYS A 89 25.03 5.91 -6.80
N CYS A 90 25.23 7.16 -6.37
CA CYS A 90 25.91 8.20 -7.12
C CYS A 90 25.25 8.48 -8.49
N ILE A 91 23.91 8.48 -8.54
CA ILE A 91 23.16 8.90 -9.73
C ILE A 91 23.21 10.43 -9.81
N SER A 92 23.56 10.96 -10.98
CA SER A 92 23.56 12.42 -11.21
C SER A 92 22.15 13.00 -11.06
N GLU A 93 22.03 14.20 -10.46
CA GLU A 93 20.76 14.92 -10.36
C GLU A 93 20.12 15.18 -11.72
N SER A 94 20.91 15.30 -12.79
CA SER A 94 20.41 15.47 -14.17
C SER A 94 19.64 14.25 -14.71
N HIS A 95 19.77 13.09 -14.06
CA HIS A 95 19.07 11.85 -14.37
C HIS A 95 17.94 11.53 -13.37
N ILE A 96 17.59 12.50 -12.52
CA ILE A 96 16.56 12.37 -11.49
C ILE A 96 15.47 13.42 -11.72
N ASP A 97 14.22 12.97 -11.83
CA ASP A 97 13.06 13.86 -11.73
C ASP A 97 12.21 13.45 -10.52
N ALA A 98 12.34 14.26 -9.47
CA ALA A 98 11.60 14.15 -8.22
C ALA A 98 10.52 15.25 -8.11
N THR A 99 10.13 15.89 -9.22
CA THR A 99 9.13 16.97 -9.17
C THR A 99 7.77 16.44 -8.75
N ASN A 100 7.05 17.22 -7.97
CA ASN A 100 5.69 16.83 -7.58
C ASN A 100 4.83 16.80 -8.83
N PHE A 101 4.08 15.71 -9.01
CA PHE A 101 3.20 15.54 -10.15
C PHE A 101 2.25 16.74 -10.29
N LYS A 102 2.20 17.29 -11.51
CA LYS A 102 1.21 18.27 -11.91
C LYS A 102 0.45 17.68 -13.08
N LYS A 103 -0.84 17.42 -12.87
CA LYS A 103 -1.72 16.89 -13.92
C LYS A 103 -1.71 17.83 -15.12
N ASP A 104 -1.24 17.35 -16.25
CA ASP A 104 -1.41 18.02 -17.53
C ASP A 104 -2.87 17.90 -17.95
N LYS A 105 -3.56 19.04 -18.00
CA LYS A 105 -4.97 19.11 -18.38
C LYS A 105 -5.19 18.84 -19.88
N LYS A 106 -4.12 18.76 -20.69
CA LYS A 106 -4.18 18.50 -22.13
C LYS A 106 -4.15 17.01 -22.48
N LEU A 107 -3.69 16.16 -21.57
CA LEU A 107 -3.68 14.71 -21.75
C LEU A 107 -5.03 14.15 -21.29
N GLU A 108 -5.65 13.29 -22.11
CA GLU A 108 -6.86 12.53 -21.71
C GLU A 108 -6.60 11.65 -20.48
N TYR A 109 -5.36 11.19 -20.34
CA TYR A 109 -4.91 10.36 -19.25
C TYR A 109 -3.53 10.81 -18.79
N ASP A 110 -3.48 11.40 -17.60
CA ASP A 110 -2.25 11.74 -16.92
C ASP A 110 -2.34 11.29 -15.46
N ARG A 111 -1.47 10.36 -15.08
CA ARG A 111 -1.48 9.72 -13.77
C ARG A 111 -0.21 10.06 -13.00
N GLU A 112 -0.41 10.30 -11.71
CA GLU A 112 0.68 10.54 -10.78
C GLU A 112 1.58 9.31 -10.67
N VAL A 113 2.87 9.55 -10.82
CA VAL A 113 3.97 8.61 -10.56
C VAL A 113 4.81 9.20 -9.44
N ASP A 114 5.26 8.35 -8.50
CA ASP A 114 5.97 8.82 -7.31
C ASP A 114 7.36 9.42 -7.64
N PHE A 115 8.05 8.88 -8.64
CA PHE A 115 9.41 9.31 -9.00
C PHE A 115 9.78 8.94 -10.44
N LYS A 116 10.75 9.63 -11.05
CA LYS A 116 11.23 9.32 -12.41
C LYS A 116 12.76 9.29 -12.46
N LEU A 117 13.27 8.36 -13.27
CA LEU A 117 14.70 8.24 -13.58
C LEU A 117 14.91 8.28 -15.09
N TYR A 118 16.04 8.82 -15.53
CA TYR A 118 16.42 8.84 -16.94
C TYR A 118 17.55 7.86 -17.20
N ASN A 119 17.50 7.20 -18.36
CA ASN A 119 18.66 6.46 -18.87
C ASN A 119 19.81 7.43 -19.24
N LYS A 120 20.97 6.87 -19.58
CA LYS A 120 22.23 7.60 -19.76
C LYS A 120 22.14 8.80 -20.70
N ASP A 121 21.51 8.64 -21.85
CA ASP A 121 21.33 9.69 -22.87
C ASP A 121 20.03 10.50 -22.68
N ARG A 122 19.22 10.16 -21.67
CA ARG A 122 17.92 10.76 -21.35
C ARG A 122 16.86 10.57 -22.44
N SER A 123 17.04 9.63 -23.37
CA SER A 123 16.04 9.28 -24.38
C SER A 123 14.85 8.51 -23.81
N LYS A 124 15.03 7.82 -22.67
CA LYS A 124 14.01 7.05 -21.98
C LYS A 124 13.80 7.53 -20.56
N VAL A 125 12.53 7.66 -20.19
CA VAL A 125 12.08 7.95 -18.83
C VAL A 125 11.54 6.67 -18.21
N TYR A 126 12.08 6.30 -17.05
CA TYR A 126 11.59 5.20 -16.24
C TYR A 126 10.71 5.75 -15.12
N ARG A 127 9.47 5.28 -15.08
CA ARG A 127 8.49 5.59 -14.04
C ARG A 127 8.72 4.66 -12.85
N VAL A 128 8.94 5.26 -11.70
CA VAL A 128 9.20 4.54 -10.45
C VAL A 128 7.99 4.69 -9.54
N GLU A 129 7.48 3.56 -9.07
CA GLU A 129 6.44 3.51 -8.07
C GLU A 129 7.01 2.93 -6.78
N VAL A 130 6.67 3.54 -5.64
CA VAL A 130 7.18 3.12 -4.34
C VAL A 130 6.01 2.77 -3.42
N LYS A 131 6.11 1.63 -2.73
CA LYS A 131 5.03 1.15 -1.84
C LYS A 131 5.55 0.56 -0.54
N LEU A 132 5.12 1.14 0.58
CA LEU A 132 5.35 0.60 1.93
C LEU A 132 4.27 -0.41 2.33
N MET A 133 3.95 -1.33 1.42
CA MET A 133 2.94 -2.37 1.65
C MET A 133 3.39 -3.38 2.70
N SER A 134 2.42 -3.89 3.46
CA SER A 134 2.59 -5.03 4.35
C SER A 134 1.96 -6.28 3.73
N LYS A 135 2.34 -7.47 4.23
CA LYS A 135 1.91 -8.79 3.72
C LYS A 135 0.38 -8.96 3.56
N GLY A 136 -0.44 -8.13 4.19
CA GLY A 136 -1.91 -8.23 4.18
C GLY A 136 -2.63 -7.37 3.13
N ASN A 137 -1.93 -6.78 2.15
CA ASN A 137 -2.55 -6.01 1.07
C ASN A 137 -1.78 -6.20 -0.26
N PRO A 138 -1.77 -7.42 -0.82
CA PRO A 138 -1.08 -7.71 -2.09
C PRO A 138 -1.65 -6.93 -3.27
N GLU A 139 -2.92 -6.50 -3.22
CA GLU A 139 -3.62 -5.76 -4.29
C GLU A 139 -2.98 -4.40 -4.55
N SER A 140 -2.28 -3.83 -3.57
CA SER A 140 -1.56 -2.58 -3.76
C SER A 140 -0.41 -2.68 -4.78
N ALA A 141 0.03 -3.89 -5.14
CA ALA A 141 0.98 -4.11 -6.22
C ALA A 141 0.33 -3.91 -7.62
N ASP A 142 -0.99 -4.06 -7.76
CA ASP A 142 -1.69 -3.87 -9.05
C ASP A 142 -1.61 -2.43 -9.55
N ALA A 143 -1.26 -1.51 -8.65
CA ALA A 143 -0.98 -0.12 -8.97
C ALA A 143 0.08 0.06 -10.07
N VAL A 144 1.00 -0.90 -10.23
CA VAL A 144 2.03 -0.86 -11.27
C VAL A 144 1.46 -0.97 -12.69
N ILE A 145 0.39 -1.76 -12.86
CA ILE A 145 -0.30 -1.94 -14.14
C ILE A 145 -1.05 -0.66 -14.48
N ALA A 146 -1.76 -0.13 -13.48
CA ALA A 146 -2.56 1.08 -13.62
C ALA A 146 -1.71 2.32 -13.92
N ARG A 147 -0.45 2.36 -13.47
CA ARG A 147 0.43 3.52 -13.61
C ARG A 147 1.50 3.39 -14.70
N ASP A 148 1.50 2.28 -15.43
CA ASP A 148 2.48 2.02 -16.48
C ASP A 148 3.90 2.21 -15.92
N THR A 149 4.15 1.51 -14.82
CA THR A 149 5.37 1.58 -14.00
C THR A 149 6.47 0.73 -14.61
N ASP A 150 7.68 1.28 -14.74
CA ASP A 150 8.87 0.53 -15.18
C ASP A 150 9.64 -0.09 -14.01
N ILE A 151 9.67 0.62 -12.87
CA ILE A 151 10.45 0.26 -11.68
C ILE A 151 9.54 0.24 -10.45
N PHE A 152 9.48 -0.87 -9.73
CA PHE A 152 8.68 -1.01 -8.51
C PHE A 152 9.54 -1.25 -7.27
N ILE A 153 9.52 -0.32 -6.32
CA ILE A 153 10.23 -0.44 -5.05
C ILE A 153 9.21 -0.72 -3.94
N ALA A 154 9.30 -1.89 -3.32
CA ALA A 154 8.32 -2.29 -2.31
C ALA A 154 8.99 -2.71 -1.00
N TYR A 155 8.35 -2.38 0.12
CA TYR A 155 8.82 -2.86 1.41
C TYR A 155 8.76 -4.39 1.51
N THR A 156 7.67 -5.02 1.06
CA THR A 156 7.52 -6.48 1.02
C THR A 156 6.80 -6.88 -0.26
N LEU A 157 7.21 -7.99 -0.87
CA LEU A 157 6.55 -8.59 -2.02
C LEU A 157 6.22 -10.07 -1.73
N SER A 158 5.01 -10.49 -2.12
CA SER A 158 4.72 -11.92 -2.18
C SER A 158 5.38 -12.57 -3.40
N GLU A 159 5.56 -13.89 -3.39
CA GLU A 159 6.07 -14.61 -4.56
C GLU A 159 5.18 -14.44 -5.79
N GLN A 160 3.86 -14.37 -5.58
CA GLN A 160 2.92 -14.06 -6.66
C GLN A 160 3.15 -12.67 -7.25
N ASN A 161 3.40 -11.65 -6.42
CA ASN A 161 3.71 -10.31 -6.94
C ASN A 161 5.01 -10.29 -7.73
N LYS A 162 6.04 -11.01 -7.29
CA LYS A 162 7.31 -11.12 -8.01
C LYS A 162 7.09 -11.73 -9.40
N GLN A 163 6.39 -12.87 -9.46
CA GLN A 163 6.05 -13.52 -10.73
C GLN A 163 5.23 -12.61 -11.66
N GLN A 164 4.27 -11.85 -11.13
CA GLN A 164 3.50 -10.89 -11.91
C GLN A 164 4.38 -9.77 -12.47
N LEU A 165 5.25 -9.19 -11.65
CA LEU A 165 6.17 -8.13 -12.07
C LEU A 165 7.14 -8.63 -13.15
N GLU A 166 7.65 -9.85 -13.01
CA GLU A 166 8.49 -10.51 -14.01
C GLU A 166 7.75 -10.72 -15.33
N ASN A 167 6.52 -11.24 -15.28
CA ASN A 167 5.68 -11.43 -16.47
C ASN A 167 5.37 -10.11 -17.19
N LEU A 168 5.23 -9.02 -16.44
CA LEU A 168 5.02 -7.67 -16.96
C LEU A 168 6.33 -6.96 -17.37
N SER A 169 7.49 -7.62 -17.21
CA SER A 169 8.81 -7.04 -17.45
C SER A 169 9.12 -5.80 -16.61
N ILE A 170 8.45 -5.64 -15.46
CA ILE A 170 8.66 -4.55 -14.50
C ILE A 170 9.84 -4.92 -13.60
N VAL A 171 10.82 -4.03 -13.50
CA VAL A 171 11.98 -4.27 -12.64
C VAL A 171 11.61 -3.91 -11.21
N TYR A 172 11.92 -4.77 -10.24
CA TYR A 172 11.51 -4.52 -8.86
C TYR A 172 12.65 -4.66 -7.86
N LEU A 173 12.45 -4.05 -6.68
CA LEU A 173 13.33 -4.18 -5.52
C LEU A 173 12.49 -4.35 -4.26
N GLU A 174 12.68 -5.48 -3.58
CA GLU A 174 12.13 -5.73 -2.24
C GLU A 174 13.12 -5.24 -1.18
N LEU A 175 12.63 -4.44 -0.21
CA LEU A 175 13.46 -3.84 0.83
C LEU A 175 13.55 -4.71 2.10
N LYS A 176 12.45 -5.34 2.51
CA LYS A 176 12.40 -6.12 3.75
C LYS A 176 13.31 -7.33 3.63
N ASN A 177 14.13 -7.53 4.67
CA ASN A 177 15.12 -8.61 4.75
C ASN A 177 16.16 -8.61 3.61
N ASN A 178 16.28 -7.52 2.85
CA ASN A 178 17.34 -7.37 1.86
C ASN A 178 18.53 -6.66 2.49
N SER A 179 19.62 -7.40 2.73
CA SER A 179 20.88 -6.82 3.24
C SER A 179 21.70 -6.09 2.17
N ASN A 180 21.35 -6.28 0.89
CA ASN A 180 22.09 -5.83 -0.28
C ASN A 180 21.33 -4.78 -1.11
N ILE A 181 20.42 -4.02 -0.49
CA ILE A 181 19.55 -3.02 -1.16
C ILE A 181 20.33 -2.13 -2.14
N LEU A 182 21.49 -1.59 -1.72
CA LEU A 182 22.30 -0.72 -2.58
C LEU A 182 22.91 -1.46 -3.78
N LEU A 183 23.35 -2.69 -3.57
CA LEU A 183 23.92 -3.52 -4.64
C LEU A 183 22.85 -3.86 -5.67
N ASP A 184 21.67 -4.27 -5.22
CA ASP A 184 20.57 -4.68 -6.09
C ASP A 184 19.97 -3.47 -6.82
N PHE A 185 19.87 -2.32 -6.16
CA PHE A 185 19.50 -1.07 -6.83
C PHE A 185 20.55 -0.68 -7.89
N LYS A 186 21.85 -0.82 -7.63
CA LYS A 186 22.90 -0.61 -8.66
C LYS A 186 22.76 -1.58 -9.84
N LYS A 187 22.46 -2.85 -9.59
CA LYS A 187 22.22 -3.83 -10.67
C LYS A 187 21.00 -3.44 -11.50
N LEU A 188 19.93 -3.01 -10.85
CA LEU A 188 18.72 -2.48 -11.50
C LEU A 188 19.07 -1.28 -12.39
N CYS A 189 19.78 -0.29 -11.87
CA CYS A 189 20.22 0.87 -12.65
C CYS A 189 21.05 0.46 -13.87
N LYS A 190 22.02 -0.45 -13.69
CA LYS A 190 22.83 -0.97 -14.80
C LYS A 190 21.99 -1.67 -15.87
N ARG A 191 21.03 -2.50 -15.48
CA ARG A 191 20.10 -3.19 -16.39
C ARG A 191 19.29 -2.21 -17.23
N LEU A 192 18.96 -1.04 -16.67
CA LEU A 192 18.15 -0.01 -17.31
C LEU A 192 18.99 1.10 -17.97
N ASP A 193 20.32 0.96 -18.03
CA ASP A 193 21.26 1.97 -18.51
C ASP A 193 21.10 3.33 -17.82
N ILE A 194 20.81 3.32 -16.52
CA ILE A 194 20.79 4.52 -15.66
C ILE A 194 22.22 4.73 -15.13
N PRO A 195 22.82 5.91 -15.35
CA PRO A 195 24.24 6.11 -15.07
C PRO A 195 24.52 6.17 -13.57
N LEU A 196 25.50 5.38 -13.15
CA LEU A 196 26.10 5.40 -11.82
C LEU A 196 27.45 6.13 -11.96
N ILE A 197 27.66 7.22 -11.23
CA ILE A 197 28.97 7.85 -11.17
C ILE A 197 29.85 6.93 -10.33
N ASN A 198 30.71 6.15 -10.99
CA ASN A 198 31.77 5.43 -10.28
C ASN A 198 32.72 6.50 -9.73
N HIS A 199 32.80 6.64 -8.42
CA HIS A 199 33.99 7.20 -7.81
C HIS A 199 35.12 6.21 -8.08
N VAL A 200 36.02 6.59 -9.00
CA VAL A 200 37.33 5.97 -9.20
C VAL A 200 38.10 6.05 -7.88
#